data_AF-A0A9W7DW34-F1
#
_entry.id   AF-A0A9W7DW34-F1
#
_cell.length_a   1.000
_cell.length_b   1.000
_cell.length_c   1.000
_cell.angle_alpha   90.00
_cell.angle_beta   90.00
_cell.angle_gamma   90.00
#
_symmetry.space_group_name_H-M   'P 1'
#
loop_
_entity.id
_entity.type
_entity.pdbx_description
1 polymer ?
#
loop_
_entity_poly.entity_id
_entity_poly.type
_entity_poly.pdbx_seq_one_letter_code
_entity_poly.pdbx_strand_id
1 'polypeptide(L)'
;MTTPGSSYQPSTGGMETFNIAHGFVESLVRGMRNSFLSDSDYHHLTQCDNLEDCKMNLGETDFGPGLADESVLTPTVLQSAAISKLSTEFLYLRSQSVAPLSTFLDFITHEYMIDNIMLLLKGTMSGRDINDLISMAHPLGLFKESTMRSIPTFESNAKGYADLYQCVLVDTPVGVYFSKFLQETSQNLGSAGEVRNVLEELGAVVTQFSQYAPAWSVHTSGASKSIDDAFYERDVHQLELAFEGQMHFACFYAYVKLKEQEIRNLVWISECVLQNQKESINDFVPIFSQHAPWRVKNQRR
;
A
#
# COMPACT_ATOMS: atom_id res chain seq x y z
N MET A 1 -34.31 -19.64 -29.14
CA MET A 1 -33.74 -18.43 -29.78
C MET A 1 -32.87 -17.75 -28.75
N THR A 2 -31.57 -18.05 -28.78
CA THR A 2 -30.56 -17.40 -27.95
C THR A 2 -30.23 -16.05 -28.57
N THR A 3 -30.48 -14.97 -27.83
CA THR A 3 -30.03 -13.62 -28.19
C THR A 3 -28.49 -13.58 -28.16
N PRO A 4 -27.82 -13.27 -29.29
CA PRO A 4 -26.41 -12.95 -29.29
C PRO A 4 -26.24 -11.48 -28.88
N GLY A 5 -25.49 -11.19 -27.81
CA GLY A 5 -25.03 -9.82 -27.55
C GLY A 5 -25.12 -9.25 -26.13
N SER A 6 -25.34 -10.05 -25.08
CA SER A 6 -24.99 -9.59 -23.73
C SER A 6 -23.52 -9.94 -23.50
N SER A 7 -22.62 -8.96 -23.59
CA SER A 7 -21.29 -9.09 -23.02
C SER A 7 -21.48 -9.47 -21.54
N TYR A 8 -21.16 -10.71 -21.16
CA TYR A 8 -21.22 -11.14 -19.77
C TYR A 8 -20.34 -10.18 -18.96
N GLN A 9 -20.97 -9.25 -18.24
CA GLN A 9 -20.25 -8.46 -17.26
C GLN A 9 -20.10 -9.37 -16.03
N PRO A 10 -18.86 -9.71 -15.64
CA PRO A 10 -18.64 -10.52 -14.47
C PRO A 10 -19.21 -9.78 -13.26
N SER A 11 -20.29 -10.32 -12.69
CA SER A 11 -20.91 -9.82 -11.47
C SER A 11 -20.10 -10.31 -10.27
N THR A 12 -20.02 -9.51 -9.20
CA THR A 12 -19.41 -9.91 -7.93
C THR A 12 -20.14 -11.08 -7.27
N GLY A 13 -21.33 -11.43 -7.78
CA GLY A 13 -22.27 -12.31 -7.10
C GLY A 13 -23.01 -11.55 -5.98
N GLY A 14 -24.22 -12.01 -5.68
CA GLY A 14 -24.91 -11.69 -4.44
C GLY A 14 -24.56 -12.69 -3.34
N MET A 15 -25.20 -12.57 -2.18
CA MET A 15 -24.97 -13.44 -1.01
C MET A 15 -25.03 -14.95 -1.36
N GLU A 16 -25.93 -15.35 -2.25
CA GLU A 16 -26.12 -16.74 -2.68
C GLU A 16 -25.07 -17.22 -3.71
N THR A 17 -24.39 -16.31 -4.41
CA THR A 17 -23.59 -16.64 -5.61
C THR A 17 -22.13 -16.26 -5.51
N PHE A 18 -21.73 -15.42 -4.54
CA PHE A 18 -20.35 -15.01 -4.31
C PHE A 18 -19.41 -16.22 -4.16
N ASN A 19 -19.83 -17.19 -3.34
CA ASN A 19 -19.02 -18.35 -3.00
C ASN A 19 -18.77 -19.31 -4.17
N ILE A 20 -19.53 -19.20 -5.27
CA ILE A 20 -19.34 -20.02 -6.46
C ILE A 20 -17.96 -19.77 -7.09
N ALA A 21 -17.54 -18.50 -7.16
CA ALA A 21 -16.30 -18.09 -7.83
C ALA A 21 -15.24 -17.53 -6.88
N HIS A 22 -15.64 -17.02 -5.71
CA HIS A 22 -14.74 -16.23 -4.85
C HIS A 22 -14.59 -16.77 -3.43
N GLY A 23 -15.39 -17.77 -3.03
CA GLY A 23 -15.38 -18.29 -1.65
C GLY A 23 -14.02 -18.89 -1.24
N PHE A 24 -13.35 -19.59 -2.16
CA PHE A 24 -12.00 -20.15 -1.90
C PHE A 24 -10.94 -19.05 -1.69
N VAL A 25 -10.95 -18.01 -2.53
CA VAL A 25 -9.94 -16.94 -2.43
C VAL A 25 -10.24 -16.04 -1.22
N GLU A 26 -11.52 -15.82 -0.88
CA GLU A 26 -11.91 -15.12 0.34
C GLU A 26 -11.47 -15.90 1.60
N SER A 27 -11.65 -17.23 1.63
CA SER A 27 -11.20 -18.03 2.76
C SER A 27 -9.67 -18.04 2.90
N LEU A 28 -8.94 -18.04 1.79
CA LEU A 28 -7.48 -17.90 1.77
C LEU A 28 -7.02 -16.59 2.41
N VAL A 29 -7.51 -15.43 1.96
CA VAL A 29 -7.09 -14.13 2.52
C VAL A 29 -7.47 -13.98 3.99
N ARG A 30 -8.60 -14.55 4.40
CA ARG A 30 -9.01 -14.61 5.81
C ARG A 30 -8.13 -15.52 6.64
N GLY A 31 -7.64 -16.63 6.08
CA GLY A 31 -6.61 -17.46 6.70
C GLY A 31 -5.29 -16.71 6.84
N MET A 32 -4.87 -16.00 5.79
CA MET A 32 -3.67 -15.15 5.78
C MET A 32 -3.75 -14.02 6.81
N ARG A 33 -4.94 -13.61 7.28
CA ARG A 33 -5.08 -12.69 8.42
C ARG A 33 -4.37 -13.20 9.69
N ASN A 34 -4.22 -14.51 9.86
CA ASN A 34 -3.51 -15.04 11.03
C ASN A 34 -1.98 -14.89 10.93
N SER A 35 -1.47 -14.45 9.77
CA SER A 35 -0.04 -14.14 9.57
C SER A 35 0.38 -12.75 10.06
N PHE A 36 -0.56 -11.95 10.61
CA PHE A 36 -0.21 -10.66 11.21
C PHE A 36 0.44 -10.87 12.57
N LEU A 37 1.47 -10.08 12.86
CA LEU A 37 2.13 -10.05 14.15
C LEU A 37 1.13 -9.70 15.24
N SER A 38 1.12 -10.51 16.29
CA SER A 38 0.27 -10.32 17.45
C SER A 38 0.84 -9.27 18.40
N ASP A 39 0.02 -8.85 19.38
CA ASP A 39 0.48 -7.99 20.48
C ASP A 39 1.68 -8.59 21.23
N SER A 40 1.77 -9.91 21.33
CA SER A 40 2.91 -10.60 21.95
C SER A 40 4.17 -10.50 21.11
N ASP A 41 4.05 -10.61 19.79
CA ASP A 41 5.19 -10.53 18.88
C ASP A 41 5.77 -9.11 18.90
N TYR A 42 4.91 -8.09 18.81
CA TYR A 42 5.33 -6.69 18.98
C TYR A 42 5.96 -6.45 20.35
N HIS A 43 5.41 -7.03 21.42
CA HIS A 43 6.00 -6.92 22.75
C HIS A 43 7.44 -7.46 22.77
N HIS A 44 7.68 -8.66 22.24
CA HIS A 44 9.04 -9.22 22.17
C HIS A 44 9.99 -8.38 21.31
N LEU A 45 9.52 -7.86 20.16
CA LEU A 45 10.33 -7.01 19.28
C LEU A 45 10.75 -5.70 19.94
N THR A 46 9.85 -5.05 20.69
CA THR A 46 10.17 -3.81 21.41
C THR A 46 11.14 -4.00 22.58
N GLN A 47 11.34 -5.23 23.06
CA GLN A 47 12.31 -5.53 24.12
C GLN A 47 13.70 -5.90 23.59
N CYS A 48 13.88 -6.02 22.27
CA CYS A 48 15.16 -6.35 21.66
C CYS A 48 16.23 -5.27 21.97
N ASP A 49 17.47 -5.71 22.21
CA ASP A 49 18.60 -4.79 22.45
C ASP A 49 19.36 -4.49 21.16
N ASN A 50 19.31 -5.41 20.19
CA ASN A 50 19.98 -5.28 18.90
C ASN A 50 19.16 -5.97 17.78
N LEU A 51 19.59 -5.79 16.53
CA LEU A 51 18.90 -6.34 15.36
C LEU A 51 19.02 -7.88 15.23
N GLU A 52 20.02 -8.51 15.84
CA GLU A 52 20.10 -9.98 15.87
C GLU A 52 19.01 -10.56 16.78
N ASP A 53 18.72 -9.90 17.91
CA ASP A 53 17.58 -10.29 18.76
C ASP A 53 16.25 -10.15 17.98
N CYS A 54 16.09 -9.06 17.22
CA CYS A 54 14.92 -8.88 16.35
C CYS A 54 14.83 -10.02 15.33
N LYS A 55 15.95 -10.39 14.70
CA LYS A 55 16.00 -11.49 13.72
C LYS A 55 15.61 -12.82 14.35
N MET A 56 16.07 -13.13 15.57
CA MET A 56 15.70 -14.35 16.27
C MET A 56 14.20 -14.42 16.55
N ASN A 57 13.62 -13.33 17.08
CA ASN A 57 12.17 -13.26 17.35
C ASN A 57 11.34 -13.37 16.05
N LEU A 58 11.74 -12.66 14.99
CA LEU A 58 11.09 -12.76 13.68
C LEU A 58 11.24 -14.16 13.05
N GLY A 59 12.30 -14.89 13.39
CA GLY A 59 12.54 -16.27 12.99
C GLY A 59 11.45 -17.24 13.44
N GLU A 60 10.76 -16.94 14.54
CA GLU A 60 9.63 -17.75 15.05
C GLU A 60 8.29 -17.40 14.38
N THR A 61 8.27 -16.35 13.55
CA THR A 61 7.08 -15.87 12.84
C THR A 61 7.13 -16.26 11.36
N ASP A 62 6.09 -15.91 10.61
CA ASP A 62 6.02 -16.14 9.16
C ASP A 62 7.10 -15.36 8.36
N PHE A 63 7.87 -14.46 8.99
CA PHE A 63 9.02 -13.79 8.38
C PHE A 63 10.30 -14.64 8.38
N GLY A 64 10.38 -15.68 9.21
CA GLY A 64 11.58 -16.50 9.37
C GLY A 64 12.19 -17.03 8.06
N PRO A 65 11.41 -17.63 7.14
CA PRO A 65 11.93 -18.12 5.87
C PRO A 65 12.57 -17.03 5.00
N GLY A 66 12.05 -15.80 5.04
CA GLY A 66 12.57 -14.67 4.26
C GLY A 66 13.84 -14.04 4.84
N LEU A 67 14.17 -14.34 6.11
CA LEU A 67 15.33 -13.79 6.82
C LEU A 67 16.43 -14.84 7.08
N ALA A 68 16.19 -16.10 6.74
CA ALA A 68 17.08 -17.21 7.06
C ALA A 68 18.49 -17.04 6.44
N ASP A 69 18.53 -16.60 5.18
CA ASP A 69 19.79 -16.48 4.41
C ASP A 69 20.53 -15.15 4.65
N GLU A 70 19.91 -14.20 5.33
CA GLU A 70 20.47 -12.85 5.54
C GLU A 70 21.46 -12.85 6.71
N SER A 71 22.75 -12.64 6.46
CA SER A 71 23.76 -12.70 7.53
C SER A 71 23.70 -11.54 8.53
N VAL A 72 23.24 -10.37 8.09
CA VAL A 72 23.15 -9.16 8.92
C VAL A 72 21.79 -8.53 8.68
N LEU A 73 21.00 -8.39 9.74
CA LEU A 73 19.72 -7.70 9.64
C LEU A 73 19.94 -6.19 9.60
N THR A 74 19.31 -5.52 8.65
CA THR A 74 19.17 -4.06 8.61
C THR A 74 17.70 -3.69 8.38
N PRO A 75 17.25 -2.48 8.74
CA PRO A 75 15.87 -2.04 8.45
C PRO A 75 15.50 -2.19 6.96
N THR A 76 16.43 -1.88 6.06
CA THR A 76 16.24 -2.00 4.61
C THR A 76 16.11 -3.45 4.15
N VAL A 77 16.92 -4.36 4.69
CA VAL A 77 16.84 -5.79 4.38
C VAL A 77 15.52 -6.36 4.90
N LEU A 78 15.13 -6.00 6.13
CA LEU A 78 13.85 -6.39 6.71
C LEU A 78 12.67 -5.92 5.87
N GLN A 79 12.69 -4.65 5.46
CA GLN A 79 11.68 -4.07 4.57
C GLN A 79 11.60 -4.85 3.24
N SER A 80 12.75 -5.12 2.62
CA SER A 80 12.82 -5.81 1.33
C SER A 80 12.27 -7.24 1.42
N ALA A 81 12.65 -7.98 2.46
CA ALA A 81 12.16 -9.32 2.73
C ALA A 81 10.63 -9.33 2.95
N ALA A 82 10.12 -8.37 3.73
CA ALA A 82 8.70 -8.26 4.03
C ALA A 82 7.86 -7.84 2.81
N ILE A 83 8.36 -6.91 1.98
CA ILE A 83 7.75 -6.54 0.69
C ILE A 83 7.74 -7.73 -0.27
N SER A 84 8.83 -8.50 -0.34
CA SER A 84 8.93 -9.70 -1.18
C SER A 84 7.90 -10.77 -0.75
N LYS A 85 7.76 -10.99 0.56
CA LYS A 85 6.74 -11.87 1.13
C LYS A 85 5.32 -11.41 0.75
N LEU A 86 4.98 -10.14 1.01
CA LEU A 86 3.68 -9.56 0.64
C LEU A 86 3.41 -9.72 -0.86
N SER A 87 4.41 -9.44 -1.69
CA SER A 87 4.28 -9.56 -3.15
C SER A 87 3.99 -10.99 -3.58
N THR A 88 4.66 -11.96 -2.98
CA THR A 88 4.43 -13.40 -3.24
C THR A 88 3.02 -13.82 -2.83
N GLU A 89 2.56 -13.43 -1.65
CA GLU A 89 1.20 -13.72 -1.15
C GLU A 89 0.12 -13.08 -2.02
N PHE A 90 0.32 -11.81 -2.42
CA PHE A 90 -0.59 -11.10 -3.30
C PHE A 90 -0.68 -11.76 -4.69
N LEU A 91 0.46 -12.09 -5.30
CA LEU A 91 0.49 -12.76 -6.61
C LEU A 91 -0.16 -14.14 -6.54
N TYR A 92 -0.01 -14.86 -5.42
CA TYR A 92 -0.72 -16.11 -5.19
C TYR A 92 -2.24 -15.89 -5.18
N LEU A 93 -2.76 -14.94 -4.38
CA LEU A 93 -4.20 -14.58 -4.37
C LEU A 93 -4.69 -14.18 -5.77
N ARG A 94 -3.90 -13.39 -6.49
CA ARG A 94 -4.21 -12.94 -7.85
C ARG A 94 -4.26 -14.09 -8.86
N SER A 95 -3.41 -15.10 -8.71
CA SER A 95 -3.35 -16.28 -9.57
C SER A 95 -4.57 -17.21 -9.41
N GLN A 96 -5.17 -17.22 -8.21
CA GLN A 96 -6.36 -18.02 -7.89
C GLN A 96 -7.67 -17.27 -8.19
N SER A 97 -7.58 -15.99 -8.55
CA SER A 97 -8.74 -15.12 -8.75
C SER A 97 -9.20 -15.12 -10.20
N VAL A 98 -10.51 -15.15 -10.40
CA VAL A 98 -11.18 -14.90 -11.69
C VAL A 98 -11.91 -13.58 -11.66
N ALA A 99 -12.31 -13.06 -12.83
CA ALA A 99 -13.09 -11.83 -12.91
C ALA A 99 -14.44 -12.00 -12.18
N PRO A 100 -14.91 -10.98 -11.44
CA PRO A 100 -14.38 -9.61 -11.37
C PRO A 100 -13.29 -9.39 -10.30
N LEU A 101 -13.05 -10.36 -9.40
CA LEU A 101 -12.03 -10.23 -8.34
C LEU A 101 -10.62 -10.04 -8.92
N SER A 102 -10.25 -10.75 -9.97
CA SER A 102 -8.95 -10.58 -10.63
C SER A 102 -8.71 -9.13 -11.08
N THR A 103 -9.73 -8.51 -11.68
CA THR A 103 -9.68 -7.10 -12.12
C THR A 103 -9.60 -6.16 -10.93
N PHE A 104 -10.33 -6.44 -9.85
CA PHE A 104 -10.23 -5.68 -8.60
C PHE A 104 -8.81 -5.71 -8.04
N LEU A 105 -8.17 -6.88 -7.99
CA LEU A 105 -6.78 -7.01 -7.56
C LEU A 105 -5.82 -6.29 -8.52
N ASP A 106 -6.05 -6.32 -9.83
CA ASP A 106 -5.25 -5.54 -10.79
C ASP A 106 -5.30 -4.04 -10.46
N PHE A 107 -6.48 -3.51 -10.10
CA PHE A 107 -6.60 -2.11 -9.69
C PHE A 107 -5.78 -1.76 -8.45
N ILE A 108 -5.61 -2.68 -7.50
CA ILE A 108 -4.72 -2.47 -6.35
C ILE A 108 -3.28 -2.26 -6.84
N THR A 109 -2.85 -3.00 -7.85
CA THR A 109 -1.47 -2.88 -8.35
C THR A 109 -1.15 -1.55 -9.05
N HIS A 110 -2.18 -0.82 -9.48
CA HIS A 110 -2.01 0.42 -10.24
C HIS A 110 -1.27 1.50 -9.44
N GLU A 111 -1.44 1.56 -8.12
CA GLU A 111 -0.73 2.53 -7.28
C GLU A 111 0.79 2.30 -7.33
N TYR A 112 1.24 1.05 -7.18
CA TYR A 112 2.66 0.70 -7.24
C TYR A 112 3.26 0.91 -8.64
N MET A 113 2.46 0.67 -9.68
CA MET A 113 2.86 0.94 -11.06
C MET A 113 3.11 2.43 -11.28
N ILE A 114 2.23 3.30 -10.77
CA ILE A 114 2.40 4.75 -10.83
C ILE A 114 3.63 5.17 -10.01
N ASP A 115 3.79 4.65 -8.80
CA ASP A 115 4.94 4.96 -7.95
C ASP A 115 6.26 4.56 -8.60
N ASN A 116 6.33 3.40 -9.24
CA ASN A 116 7.51 2.96 -9.98
C ASN A 116 7.82 3.86 -11.18
N ILE A 117 6.80 4.32 -11.93
CA ILE A 117 7.00 5.32 -13.00
C ILE A 117 7.57 6.61 -12.40
N MET A 118 7.00 7.10 -11.29
CA MET A 118 7.46 8.32 -10.64
C MET A 118 8.87 8.19 -10.06
N LEU A 119 9.22 7.02 -9.52
CA LEU A 119 10.56 6.68 -9.03
C LEU A 119 11.58 6.77 -10.17
N LEU A 120 11.29 6.16 -11.32
CA LEU A 120 12.18 6.17 -12.48
C LEU A 120 12.37 7.58 -13.05
N LEU A 121 11.28 8.34 -13.19
CA LEU A 121 11.33 9.72 -13.72
C LEU A 121 12.12 10.65 -12.79
N LYS A 122 11.85 10.63 -11.48
CA LYS A 122 12.55 11.49 -10.50
C LYS A 122 14.00 11.06 -10.28
N GLY A 123 14.24 9.74 -10.31
CA GLY A 123 15.56 9.16 -10.07
C GLY A 123 16.58 9.56 -11.11
N THR A 124 16.21 9.51 -12.40
CA THR A 124 17.12 9.87 -13.49
C THR A 124 17.31 11.37 -13.64
N MET A 125 16.31 12.19 -13.29
CA MET A 125 16.50 13.64 -13.13
C MET A 125 17.55 13.98 -12.06
N SER A 126 17.70 13.12 -11.05
CA SER A 126 18.70 13.26 -9.99
C SER A 126 20.06 12.63 -10.35
N GLY A 127 20.20 12.07 -11.57
CA GLY A 127 21.42 11.42 -12.04
C GLY A 127 21.70 10.04 -11.44
N ARG A 128 20.72 9.37 -10.82
CA ARG A 128 20.89 8.00 -10.29
C ARG A 128 20.93 6.96 -11.42
N ASP A 129 21.68 5.88 -11.20
CA ASP A 129 21.74 4.77 -12.15
C ASP A 129 20.39 4.06 -12.28
N ILE A 130 20.08 3.64 -13.51
CA ILE A 130 18.81 2.97 -13.82
C ILE A 130 18.68 1.63 -13.11
N ASN A 131 19.76 0.86 -12.98
CA ASN A 131 19.68 -0.46 -12.37
C ASN A 131 19.46 -0.35 -10.86
N ASP A 132 20.04 0.68 -10.22
CA ASP A 132 19.78 1.01 -8.82
C ASP A 132 18.32 1.45 -8.61
N LEU A 133 17.74 2.21 -9.54
CA LEU A 133 16.33 2.60 -9.45
C LEU A 133 15.39 1.40 -9.65
N ILE A 134 15.72 0.50 -10.58
CA ILE A 134 14.94 -0.71 -10.83
C ILE A 134 15.00 -1.65 -9.61
N SER A 135 16.13 -1.76 -8.92
CA SER A 135 16.23 -2.60 -7.71
C SER A 135 15.45 -2.05 -6.52
N MET A 136 15.18 -0.74 -6.51
CA MET A 136 14.32 -0.08 -5.51
C MET A 136 12.82 -0.10 -5.87
N ALA A 137 12.47 -0.54 -7.08
CA ALA A 137 11.09 -0.53 -7.55
C ALA A 137 10.24 -1.58 -6.82
N HIS A 138 8.98 -1.24 -6.52
CA HIS A 138 8.07 -2.14 -5.83
C HIS A 138 7.69 -3.33 -6.73
N PRO A 139 7.79 -4.59 -6.27
CA PRO A 139 7.58 -5.77 -7.13
C PRO A 139 6.17 -5.85 -7.75
N LEU A 140 5.14 -5.41 -7.02
CA LEU A 140 3.76 -5.38 -7.54
C LEU A 140 3.52 -4.35 -8.66
N GLY A 141 4.42 -3.38 -8.81
CA GLY A 141 4.32 -2.33 -9.83
C GLY A 141 5.28 -2.51 -11.00
N LEU A 142 5.92 -3.68 -11.14
CA LEU A 142 6.93 -3.89 -12.17
C LEU A 142 6.30 -4.03 -13.56
N PHE A 143 6.87 -3.32 -14.53
CA PHE A 143 6.58 -3.51 -15.94
C PHE A 143 7.57 -4.50 -16.58
N LYS A 144 7.36 -4.81 -17.86
CA LYS A 144 8.37 -5.50 -18.68
C LYS A 144 9.70 -4.74 -18.60
N GLU A 145 10.81 -5.45 -18.57
CA GLU A 145 12.14 -4.83 -18.42
C GLU A 145 12.42 -3.77 -19.49
N SER A 146 11.98 -4.00 -20.73
CA SER A 146 12.06 -3.01 -21.82
C SER A 146 11.32 -1.71 -21.49
N THR A 147 10.13 -1.81 -20.90
CA THR A 147 9.31 -0.68 -20.46
C THR A 147 10.02 0.09 -19.35
N MET A 148 10.49 -0.63 -18.31
CA MET A 148 11.23 -0.04 -17.18
C MET A 148 12.43 0.79 -17.65
N ARG A 149 13.22 0.26 -18.59
CA ARG A 149 14.42 0.93 -19.12
C ARG A 149 14.09 2.08 -20.08
N SER A 150 12.92 2.06 -20.73
CA SER A 150 12.52 3.10 -21.68
C SER A 150 11.98 4.37 -21.02
N ILE A 151 11.23 4.26 -19.90
CA ILE A 151 10.63 5.39 -19.17
C ILE A 151 11.60 6.54 -18.90
N PRO A 152 12.82 6.31 -18.38
CA PRO A 152 13.75 7.38 -18.06
C PRO A 152 14.45 8.03 -19.26
N THR A 153 14.27 7.49 -20.47
CA THR A 153 14.91 8.04 -21.70
C THR A 153 14.21 9.28 -22.24
N PHE A 154 13.01 9.57 -21.75
CA PHE A 154 12.20 10.71 -22.18
C PHE A 154 12.58 11.98 -21.43
N GLU A 155 12.48 13.12 -22.11
CA GLU A 155 12.80 14.42 -21.52
C GLU A 155 11.78 14.81 -20.44
N SER A 156 12.26 15.41 -19.35
CA SER A 156 11.42 15.91 -18.24
C SER A 156 10.76 17.26 -18.58
N ASN A 157 10.05 17.32 -19.72
CA ASN A 157 9.30 18.49 -20.16
C ASN A 157 7.95 18.05 -20.77
N ALA A 158 7.06 19.02 -21.03
CA ALA A 158 5.69 18.73 -21.50
C ALA A 158 5.65 17.87 -22.78
N LYS A 159 6.61 18.06 -23.70
CA LYS A 159 6.71 17.26 -24.92
C LYS A 159 7.22 15.85 -24.62
N GLY A 160 8.27 15.72 -23.83
CA GLY A 160 8.81 14.42 -23.42
C GLY A 160 7.80 13.57 -22.64
N TYR A 161 6.96 14.16 -21.80
CA TYR A 161 5.87 13.45 -21.13
C TYR A 161 4.76 13.00 -22.10
N ALA A 162 4.46 13.80 -23.13
CA ALA A 162 3.52 13.40 -24.18
C ALA A 162 4.08 12.23 -25.01
N ASP A 163 5.37 12.28 -25.36
CA ASP A 163 6.07 11.22 -26.08
C ASP A 163 6.16 9.94 -25.22
N LEU A 164 6.47 10.06 -23.92
CA LEU A 164 6.44 8.93 -22.97
C LEU A 164 5.06 8.27 -22.93
N TYR A 165 4.01 9.09 -22.86
CA TYR A 165 2.64 8.58 -22.86
C TYR A 165 2.33 7.81 -24.15
N GLN A 166 2.59 8.40 -25.31
CA GLN A 166 2.27 7.82 -26.62
C GLN A 166 3.10 6.57 -26.95
N CYS A 167 4.37 6.53 -26.52
CA CYS A 167 5.28 5.44 -26.87
C CYS A 167 5.28 4.28 -25.87
N VAL A 168 4.99 4.54 -24.59
CA VAL A 168 5.18 3.55 -23.52
C VAL A 168 3.92 3.38 -22.69
N LEU A 169 3.35 4.46 -22.16
CA LEU A 169 2.29 4.34 -21.16
C LEU A 169 0.93 4.00 -21.76
N VAL A 170 0.67 4.28 -23.04
CA VAL A 170 -0.61 4.00 -23.70
C VAL A 170 -1.02 2.53 -23.64
N ASP A 171 -0.03 1.63 -23.67
CA ASP A 171 -0.24 0.17 -23.61
C ASP A 171 -0.23 -0.38 -22.18
N THR A 172 -0.08 0.50 -21.18
CA THR A 172 -0.09 0.12 -19.76
C THR A 172 -1.48 0.34 -19.16
N PRO A 173 -1.88 -0.47 -18.16
CA PRO A 173 -3.18 -0.30 -17.51
C PRO A 173 -3.31 1.04 -16.78
N VAL A 174 -2.20 1.66 -16.38
CA VAL A 174 -2.16 2.99 -15.72
C VAL A 174 -2.15 4.16 -16.69
N GLY A 175 -1.92 3.92 -18.00
CA GLY A 175 -1.86 4.97 -19.01
C GLY A 175 -3.11 5.85 -19.05
N VAL A 176 -4.28 5.27 -18.79
CA VAL A 176 -5.55 6.00 -18.74
C VAL A 176 -5.55 7.15 -17.74
N TYR A 177 -4.79 7.05 -16.65
CA TYR A 177 -4.70 8.11 -15.63
C TYR A 177 -3.84 9.28 -16.13
N PHE A 178 -2.70 8.97 -16.75
CA PHE A 178 -1.81 9.98 -17.34
C PHE A 178 -2.48 10.70 -18.51
N SER A 179 -3.28 10.00 -19.31
CA SER A 179 -4.06 10.60 -20.41
C SER A 179 -5.00 11.70 -19.90
N LYS A 180 -5.77 11.42 -18.85
CA LYS A 180 -6.68 12.39 -18.24
C LYS A 180 -5.93 13.59 -17.69
N PHE A 181 -4.84 13.36 -16.96
CA PHE A 181 -4.01 14.42 -16.41
C PHE A 181 -3.43 15.34 -17.51
N LEU A 182 -2.91 14.78 -18.60
CA LEU A 182 -2.38 15.55 -19.72
C LEU A 182 -3.48 16.37 -20.43
N GLN A 183 -4.67 15.80 -20.59
CA GLN A 183 -5.83 16.50 -21.15
C GLN A 183 -6.26 17.70 -20.28
N GLU A 184 -6.42 17.49 -18.97
CA GLU A 184 -6.79 18.55 -18.02
C GLU A 184 -5.73 19.66 -17.94
N THR A 185 -4.45 19.28 -17.92
CA THR A 185 -3.34 20.24 -17.91
C THR A 185 -3.34 21.09 -19.18
N SER A 186 -3.54 20.48 -20.35
CA SER A 186 -3.60 21.22 -21.63
C SER A 186 -4.76 22.22 -21.71
N GLN A 187 -5.89 21.93 -21.04
CA GLN A 187 -7.05 22.82 -20.96
C GLN A 187 -6.84 23.96 -19.94
N ASN A 188 -6.12 23.69 -18.85
CA ASN A 188 -5.84 24.66 -17.79
C ASN A 188 -4.63 25.58 -18.06
N LEU A 189 -3.84 25.32 -19.11
CA LEU A 189 -2.71 26.17 -19.52
C LEU A 189 -3.11 27.61 -19.93
N GLY A 190 -4.41 27.93 -19.99
CA GLY A 190 -4.92 29.31 -20.14
C GLY A 190 -5.01 30.11 -18.83
N SER A 191 -4.85 29.50 -17.66
CA SER A 191 -4.92 30.17 -16.36
C SER A 191 -3.62 29.94 -15.59
N ALA A 192 -2.65 30.82 -15.83
CA ALA A 192 -1.34 30.76 -15.20
C ALA A 192 -1.44 30.99 -13.68
N GLY A 193 -0.94 30.01 -12.93
CA GLY A 193 -0.20 30.24 -11.69
C GLY A 193 -1.02 30.53 -10.45
N GLU A 194 -1.05 29.56 -9.54
CA GLU A 194 -0.87 29.77 -8.10
C GLU A 194 -0.76 28.38 -7.43
N VAL A 195 0.45 27.98 -7.04
CA VAL A 195 0.62 27.00 -5.98
C VAL A 195 0.37 27.76 -4.69
N ARG A 196 -0.90 27.82 -4.25
CA ARG A 196 -1.31 28.36 -2.95
C ARG A 196 -1.30 27.22 -1.92
N ASN A 197 -1.11 27.60 -0.65
CA ASN A 197 -0.86 26.73 0.51
C ASN A 197 -1.53 25.35 0.45
N VAL A 198 -0.73 24.34 0.08
CA VAL A 198 -1.15 22.93 -0.01
C VAL A 198 -1.86 22.46 1.26
N LEU A 199 -1.45 22.95 2.43
CA LEU A 199 -2.05 22.58 3.73
C LEU A 199 -3.43 23.22 3.99
N GLU A 200 -3.67 24.45 3.54
CA GLU A 200 -4.99 25.11 3.67
C GLU A 200 -5.97 24.52 2.65
N GLU A 201 -5.50 24.22 1.43
CA GLU A 201 -6.26 23.53 0.40
C GLU A 201 -6.56 22.07 0.79
N LEU A 202 -5.62 21.35 1.42
CA LEU A 202 -5.87 20.02 1.98
C LEU A 202 -6.98 20.08 3.03
N GLY A 203 -6.95 21.05 3.96
CA GLY A 203 -8.03 21.20 4.95
C GLY A 203 -9.40 21.46 4.30
N ALA A 204 -9.46 22.28 3.26
CA ALA A 204 -10.69 22.57 2.52
C ALA A 204 -11.20 21.37 1.71
N VAL A 205 -10.32 20.52 1.19
CA VAL A 205 -10.68 19.30 0.44
C VAL A 205 -11.06 18.16 1.40
N VAL A 206 -10.27 17.94 2.45
CA VAL A 206 -10.47 16.89 3.46
C VAL A 206 -11.80 17.07 4.21
N THR A 207 -12.20 18.32 4.48
CA THR A 207 -13.49 18.62 5.12
C THR A 207 -14.70 18.42 4.21
N GLN A 208 -14.54 18.42 2.89
CA GLN A 208 -15.62 18.10 1.94
C GLN A 208 -15.99 16.61 2.00
N PHE A 209 -15.06 15.77 2.43
CA PHE A 209 -15.29 14.36 2.65
C PHE A 209 -15.60 14.13 4.14
N SER A 210 -16.89 14.01 4.47
CA SER A 210 -17.37 13.81 5.86
C SER A 210 -16.65 12.69 6.60
N GLN A 211 -16.19 11.68 5.87
CA GLN A 211 -15.38 10.61 6.40
C GLN A 211 -14.08 11.14 7.01
N TYR A 212 -13.33 12.08 6.39
CA TYR A 212 -12.02 12.62 6.82
C TYR A 212 -12.03 13.76 7.83
N ALA A 213 -13.17 14.40 8.04
CA ALA A 213 -13.33 15.46 9.03
C ALA A 213 -12.89 15.10 10.47
N PRO A 214 -13.17 13.89 11.02
CA PRO A 214 -12.74 13.54 12.38
C PRO A 214 -11.21 13.46 12.54
N ALA A 215 -10.49 12.91 11.55
CA ALA A 215 -9.03 12.83 11.58
C ALA A 215 -8.39 14.24 11.52
N TRP A 216 -8.94 15.12 10.68
CA TRP A 216 -8.52 16.52 10.60
C TRP A 216 -8.74 17.27 11.92
N SER A 217 -9.86 17.02 12.60
CA SER A 217 -10.20 17.68 13.87
C SER A 217 -9.18 17.39 14.99
N VAL A 218 -8.61 16.18 15.03
CA VAL A 218 -7.58 15.79 15.99
C VAL A 218 -6.32 16.64 15.81
N HIS A 219 -5.89 16.87 14.57
CA HIS A 219 -4.75 17.73 14.28
C HIS A 219 -4.99 19.19 14.72
N THR A 220 -6.18 19.74 14.41
CA THR A 220 -6.53 21.13 14.77
C THR A 220 -6.71 21.35 16.28
N SER A 221 -6.88 20.28 17.07
CA SER A 221 -7.13 20.37 18.51
C SER A 221 -5.86 20.52 19.37
N GLY A 222 -4.67 20.57 18.75
CA GLY A 222 -3.40 20.75 19.46
C GLY A 222 -2.89 19.50 20.18
N ALA A 223 -3.31 18.31 19.75
CA ALA A 223 -2.78 17.05 20.26
C ALA A 223 -1.28 16.88 19.89
N SER A 224 -0.52 16.16 20.72
CA SER A 224 0.89 15.86 20.46
C SER A 224 1.12 14.90 19.29
N LYS A 225 0.06 14.24 18.80
CA LYS A 225 0.11 13.31 17.67
C LYS A 225 0.04 14.07 16.35
N SER A 226 0.85 13.62 15.38
CA SER A 226 0.84 14.21 14.05
C SER A 226 -0.49 13.93 13.34
N ILE A 227 -0.78 14.72 12.31
CA ILE A 227 -1.94 14.46 11.45
C ILE A 227 -1.83 13.10 10.76
N ASP A 228 -0.62 12.70 10.38
CA ASP A 228 -0.34 11.43 9.72
C ASP A 228 -0.67 10.26 10.64
N ASP A 229 -0.32 10.33 11.92
CA ASP A 229 -0.68 9.30 12.92
C ASP A 229 -2.19 9.11 13.05
N ALA A 230 -2.94 10.22 13.03
CA ALA A 230 -4.40 10.19 13.11
C ALA A 230 -5.03 9.56 11.85
N PHE A 231 -4.43 9.77 10.67
CA PHE A 231 -4.84 9.10 9.45
C PHE A 231 -4.49 7.61 9.48
N TYR A 232 -3.28 7.24 9.90
CA TYR A 232 -2.86 5.84 10.00
C TYR A 232 -3.73 5.03 10.97
N GLU A 233 -3.98 5.52 12.18
CA GLU A 233 -4.84 4.84 13.16
C GLU A 233 -6.24 4.58 12.60
N ARG A 234 -6.80 5.58 11.93
CA ARG A 234 -8.12 5.46 11.36
C ARG A 234 -8.14 4.51 10.16
N ASP A 235 -7.17 4.61 9.26
CA ASP A 235 -7.11 3.74 8.09
C ASP A 235 -7.00 2.29 8.53
N VAL A 236 -6.11 1.98 9.48
CA VAL A 236 -6.03 0.65 10.09
C VAL A 236 -7.37 0.22 10.66
N HIS A 237 -8.04 1.07 11.46
CA HIS A 237 -9.36 0.73 11.99
C HIS A 237 -10.39 0.39 10.90
N GLN A 238 -10.47 1.17 9.82
CA GLN A 238 -11.40 0.90 8.72
C GLN A 238 -11.06 -0.39 7.96
N LEU A 239 -9.76 -0.65 7.76
CA LEU A 239 -9.29 -1.86 7.10
C LEU A 239 -9.55 -3.10 7.96
N GLU A 240 -9.41 -3.00 9.29
CA GLU A 240 -9.78 -4.08 10.20
C GLU A 240 -11.27 -4.40 10.14
N LEU A 241 -12.14 -3.38 10.10
CA LEU A 241 -13.59 -3.56 9.98
C LEU A 241 -13.96 -4.24 8.65
N ALA A 242 -13.17 -4.05 7.60
CA ALA A 242 -13.37 -4.77 6.34
C ALA A 242 -13.17 -6.30 6.49
N PHE A 243 -12.55 -6.79 7.56
CA PHE A 243 -12.52 -8.23 7.84
C PHE A 243 -13.76 -8.74 8.60
N GLU A 244 -14.58 -7.86 9.18
CA GLU A 244 -15.80 -8.25 9.90
C GLU A 244 -16.98 -8.54 8.96
N GLY A 245 -17.03 -7.88 7.80
CA GLY A 245 -17.96 -8.21 6.72
C GLY A 245 -17.61 -9.54 6.05
N GLN A 246 -18.55 -10.12 5.29
CA GLN A 246 -18.35 -11.33 4.47
C GLN A 246 -18.85 -11.11 3.05
N MET A 247 -18.36 -11.91 2.09
CA MET A 247 -18.83 -11.93 0.71
C MET A 247 -18.65 -10.58 -0.01
N HIS A 248 -17.49 -9.96 0.16
CA HIS A 248 -17.12 -8.71 -0.51
C HIS A 248 -15.61 -8.68 -0.79
N PHE A 249 -15.17 -7.82 -1.72
CA PHE A 249 -13.75 -7.75 -2.10
C PHE A 249 -12.89 -6.83 -1.22
N ALA A 250 -13.50 -6.00 -0.37
CA ALA A 250 -12.74 -5.07 0.46
C ALA A 250 -11.69 -5.75 1.38
N CYS A 251 -11.87 -7.02 1.78
CA CYS A 251 -10.89 -7.74 2.59
C CYS A 251 -9.54 -7.96 1.88
N PHE A 252 -9.52 -8.02 0.54
CA PHE A 252 -8.29 -8.13 -0.23
C PHE A 252 -7.48 -6.84 -0.21
N TYR A 253 -8.15 -5.70 -0.41
CA TYR A 253 -7.52 -4.38 -0.28
C TYR A 253 -7.03 -4.14 1.15
N ALA A 254 -7.88 -4.47 2.14
CA ALA A 254 -7.54 -4.37 3.55
C ALA A 254 -6.30 -5.21 3.91
N TYR A 255 -6.21 -6.44 3.41
CA TYR A 255 -5.04 -7.29 3.63
C TYR A 255 -3.74 -6.61 3.17
N VAL A 256 -3.71 -6.11 1.93
CA VAL A 256 -2.52 -5.46 1.36
C VAL A 256 -2.14 -4.23 2.18
N LYS A 257 -3.09 -3.33 2.45
CA LYS A 257 -2.82 -2.09 3.19
C LYS A 257 -2.45 -2.31 4.65
N LEU A 258 -3.01 -3.31 5.31
CA LEU A 258 -2.58 -3.69 6.65
C LEU A 258 -1.18 -4.30 6.63
N LYS A 259 -0.81 -5.10 5.61
CA LYS A 259 0.55 -5.61 5.49
C LYS A 259 1.57 -4.50 5.24
N GLU A 260 1.23 -3.46 4.47
CA GLU A 260 2.06 -2.26 4.37
C GLU A 260 2.26 -1.58 5.72
N GLN A 261 1.22 -1.47 6.54
CA GLN A 261 1.34 -0.93 7.88
C GLN A 261 2.22 -1.81 8.79
N GLU A 262 2.10 -3.13 8.69
CA GLU A 262 2.96 -4.07 9.43
C GLU A 262 4.43 -3.89 9.04
N ILE A 263 4.72 -3.73 7.75
CA ILE A 263 6.06 -3.43 7.24
C ILE A 263 6.57 -2.10 7.81
N ARG A 264 5.74 -1.05 7.83
CA ARG A 264 6.10 0.24 8.45
C ARG A 264 6.42 0.10 9.93
N ASN A 265 5.61 -0.65 10.68
CA ASN A 265 5.85 -0.91 12.10
C ASN A 265 7.17 -1.65 12.32
N LEU A 266 7.45 -2.67 11.51
CA LEU A 266 8.70 -3.44 11.58
C LEU A 266 9.93 -2.58 11.31
N VAL A 267 9.88 -1.75 10.27
CA VAL A 267 10.96 -0.81 9.95
C VAL A 267 11.16 0.17 11.10
N TRP A 268 10.10 0.81 11.59
CA TRP A 268 10.16 1.72 12.74
C TRP A 268 10.82 1.09 13.95
N ILE A 269 10.35 -0.09 14.38
CA ILE A 269 10.92 -0.79 15.55
C ILE A 269 12.39 -1.11 15.31
N SER A 270 12.74 -1.62 14.13
CA SER A 270 14.14 -1.94 13.81
C SER A 270 15.05 -0.71 13.79
N GLU A 271 14.55 0.45 13.33
CA GLU A 271 15.28 1.72 13.36
C GLU A 271 15.45 2.23 14.80
N CYS A 272 14.41 2.16 15.63
CA CYS A 272 14.50 2.52 17.05
C CYS A 272 15.50 1.64 17.80
N VAL A 273 15.51 0.32 17.54
CA VAL A 273 16.48 -0.62 18.12
C VAL A 273 17.91 -0.27 17.66
N LEU A 274 18.10 -0.06 16.35
CA LEU A 274 19.40 0.28 15.77
C LEU A 274 19.96 1.60 16.31
N GLN A 275 19.10 2.61 16.53
CA GLN A 275 19.48 3.93 17.02
C GLN A 275 19.43 4.05 18.55
N ASN A 276 19.08 2.97 19.26
CA ASN A 276 18.89 2.92 20.72
C ASN A 276 17.87 3.96 21.24
N GLN A 277 16.80 4.22 20.48
CA GLN A 277 15.73 5.16 20.82
C GLN A 277 14.52 4.43 21.42
N LYS A 278 14.71 3.86 22.62
CA LYS A 278 13.66 3.06 23.29
C LYS A 278 12.47 3.89 23.79
N GLU A 279 12.58 5.22 23.86
CA GLU A 279 11.50 6.09 24.32
C GLU A 279 10.31 6.12 23.34
N SER A 280 10.58 6.09 22.03
CA SER A 280 9.58 6.17 20.96
C SER A 280 9.29 4.83 20.26
N ILE A 281 9.87 3.74 20.75
CA ILE A 281 9.72 2.41 20.12
C ILE A 281 8.26 1.92 20.11
N ASN A 282 7.43 2.42 21.02
CA ASN A 282 6.01 2.08 21.12
C ASN A 282 5.11 2.97 20.25
N ASP A 283 5.67 3.93 19.52
CA ASP A 283 4.92 4.87 18.66
C ASP A 283 4.58 4.27 17.28
N PHE A 284 4.28 2.96 17.23
CA PHE A 284 3.79 2.28 16.03
C PHE A 284 2.26 2.13 16.08
N VAL A 285 1.63 1.86 14.93
CA VAL A 285 0.18 1.69 14.85
C VAL A 285 -0.16 0.20 14.90
N PRO A 286 -0.69 -0.33 16.01
CA PRO A 286 -0.90 -1.76 16.15
C PRO A 286 -2.06 -2.25 15.26
N ILE A 287 -1.93 -3.46 14.72
CA ILE A 287 -2.90 -4.07 13.80
C ILE A 287 -3.55 -5.27 14.48
N PHE A 288 -4.87 -5.35 14.42
CA PHE A 288 -5.73 -6.33 15.10
C PHE A 288 -5.51 -6.44 16.62
N SER A 289 -4.92 -5.41 17.23
CA SER A 289 -4.63 -5.36 18.66
C SER A 289 -5.88 -5.15 19.49
N GLN A 290 -5.97 -5.85 20.62
CA GLN A 290 -7.04 -5.62 21.59
C GLN A 290 -6.88 -4.28 22.32
N HIS A 291 -5.66 -3.76 22.36
CA HIS A 291 -5.29 -2.53 23.02
C HIS A 291 -5.36 -1.31 22.09
N ALA A 292 -5.81 -1.49 20.84
CA ALA A 292 -5.92 -0.40 19.89
C ALA A 292 -6.83 0.74 20.39
N PRO A 293 -6.47 2.02 20.13
CA PRO A 293 -7.20 3.18 20.65
C PRO A 293 -8.70 3.19 20.33
N TRP A 294 -9.10 2.66 19.17
CA TRP A 294 -10.51 2.58 18.74
C TRP A 294 -11.31 1.48 19.46
N ARG A 295 -10.66 0.43 19.99
CA ARG A 295 -11.33 -0.65 20.74
C ARG A 295 -11.49 -0.31 22.22
N VAL A 296 -10.47 0.29 22.84
CA VAL A 296 -10.51 0.70 24.25
C VAL A 296 -11.55 1.80 24.51
N LYS A 297 -11.73 2.73 23.56
CA LYS A 297 -12.76 3.78 23.65
C LYS A 297 -14.20 3.23 23.69
N ASN A 298 -14.44 2.08 23.06
CA ASN A 298 -15.77 1.45 23.03
C ASN A 298 -16.09 0.63 24.29
N GLN A 299 -15.09 0.21 25.06
CA GLN A 299 -15.29 -0.53 26.32
C GLN A 299 -15.64 0.36 27.53
N ARG A 300 -15.45 1.68 27.40
CA ARG A 300 -15.74 2.67 28.46
C ARG A 300 -17.13 3.31 28.31
N ARG A 301 -18.00 2.74 27.48
CA ARG A 301 -19.40 3.15 27.30
C ARG A 301 -20.35 2.10 27.83
#